data_AF-A0A970DQ02-F1
#
_entry.id   AF-A0A970DQ02-F1
#
_cell.length_a   1.000
_cell.length_b   1.000
_cell.length_c   1.000
_cell.angle_alpha   90.00
_cell.angle_beta   90.00
_cell.angle_gamma   90.00
#
_symmetry.space_group_name_H-M   'P 1'
#
loop_
_entity.id
_entity.type
_entity.pdbx_description
1 polymer ?
#
loop_
_entity_poly.entity_id
_entity_poly.type
_entity_poly.pdbx_seq_one_letter_code
_entity_poly.pdbx_strand_id
1 'polypeptide(L)'
;MYYASIEPDHNILTLLAPHFSARFSNQKWIIHDLKRELAILQEDGQWVLTVMERGYGERLAAANSGVYEDLWKSYYKTISIEERKNPKLRRQMMPQRYWKHMTEFRD
;
A
#
# COMPACT_ATOMS: atom_id res chain seq x y z
N MET A 1 -14.06 2.66 -0.12
CA MET A 1 -13.28 1.43 -0.34
C MET A 1 -11.82 1.83 -0.37
N TYR A 2 -10.96 1.17 0.41
CA TYR A 2 -9.53 1.47 0.44
C TYR A 2 -8.78 0.70 -0.64
N TYR A 3 -7.69 1.28 -1.13
CA TYR A 3 -6.88 0.68 -2.19
C TYR A 3 -5.40 0.84 -1.86
N ALA A 4 -4.64 -0.24 -2.03
CA ALA A 4 -3.19 -0.24 -1.94
C ALA A 4 -2.59 -1.02 -3.13
N SER A 5 -1.55 -0.46 -3.73
CA SER A 5 -0.77 -1.12 -4.79
C SER A 5 0.60 -1.55 -4.26
N ILE A 6 1.06 -2.73 -4.66
CA ILE A 6 2.37 -3.28 -4.33
C ILE A 6 3.00 -3.94 -5.57
N GLU A 7 4.33 -4.07 -5.58
CA GLU A 7 5.08 -4.81 -6.61
C GLU A 7 6.16 -5.70 -5.97
N PRO A 8 5.76 -6.73 -5.20
CA PRO A 8 6.70 -7.59 -4.49
C PRO A 8 7.47 -8.51 -5.45
N ASP A 9 8.66 -8.92 -5.03
CA ASP A 9 9.49 -9.86 -5.81
C ASP A 9 8.79 -11.23 -5.93
N HIS A 10 8.12 -11.67 -4.86
CA HIS A 10 7.43 -12.95 -4.74
C HIS A 10 5.91 -12.80 -4.65
N ASN A 11 5.17 -13.88 -4.92
CA ASN A 11 3.72 -13.88 -4.76
C ASN A 11 3.36 -14.05 -3.27
N ILE A 12 3.10 -12.93 -2.60
CA ILE A 12 2.88 -12.88 -1.15
C ILE A 12 1.46 -12.46 -0.76
N LEU A 13 0.57 -12.21 -1.71
CA LEU A 13 -0.75 -11.63 -1.44
C LEU A 13 -1.57 -12.45 -0.43
N THR A 14 -1.62 -13.77 -0.59
CA THR A 14 -2.34 -14.67 0.31
C THR A 14 -1.70 -14.77 1.69
N LEU A 15 -0.40 -14.47 1.82
CA LEU A 15 0.28 -14.39 3.11
C LEU A 15 -0.07 -13.08 3.85
N LEU A 16 -0.30 -12.00 3.10
CA LEU A 16 -0.71 -10.71 3.66
C LEU A 16 -2.19 -10.70 4.07
N ALA A 17 -3.04 -11.42 3.32
CA ALA A 17 -4.49 -11.34 3.47
C ALA A 17 -5.00 -11.55 4.92
N PRO A 18 -4.58 -12.59 5.67
CA PRO A 18 -5.05 -12.78 7.05
C PRO A 18 -4.70 -11.62 7.98
N HIS A 19 -3.51 -11.03 7.83
CA HIS A 19 -3.06 -9.92 8.67
C HIS A 19 -3.94 -8.68 8.51
N PHE A 20 -4.17 -8.28 7.25
CA PHE A 20 -4.99 -7.10 6.95
C PHE A 20 -6.47 -7.36 7.19
N SER A 21 -6.93 -8.59 6.93
CA SER A 21 -8.32 -9.00 7.19
C SER A 21 -8.68 -8.88 8.66
N ALA A 22 -7.78 -9.29 9.56
CA ALA A 22 -7.99 -9.18 11.00
C ALA A 22 -7.99 -7.72 11.50
N ARG A 23 -7.15 -6.85 10.93
CA ARG A 23 -6.99 -5.45 11.39
C ARG A 23 -8.03 -4.50 10.80
N PHE A 24 -8.47 -4.77 9.58
CA PHE A 24 -9.42 -3.96 8.81
C PHE A 24 -10.66 -4.79 8.46
N SER A 25 -11.15 -5.57 9.42
CA SER A 25 -12.25 -6.53 9.22
C SER A 25 -13.57 -5.87 8.83
N ASN A 26 -13.81 -4.65 9.33
CA ASN A 26 -15.00 -3.86 9.09
C ASN A 26 -14.87 -2.89 7.89
N GLN A 27 -13.81 -3.02 7.09
CA GLN A 27 -13.55 -2.12 5.96
C GLN A 27 -13.47 -2.90 4.66
N LYS A 28 -13.99 -2.30 3.58
CA LYS A 28 -13.80 -2.80 2.22
C LYS A 28 -12.47 -2.30 1.67
N TRP A 29 -11.57 -3.21 1.34
CA TRP A 29 -10.23 -2.85 0.87
C TRP A 29 -9.70 -3.80 -0.21
N ILE A 30 -8.76 -3.28 -0.98
CA ILE A 30 -8.06 -3.99 -2.06
C ILE A 30 -6.56 -3.84 -1.85
N ILE A 31 -5.82 -4.97 -1.89
CA ILE A 31 -4.36 -4.98 -2.04
C ILE A 31 -4.03 -5.60 -3.39
N HIS A 32 -3.45 -4.81 -4.29
CA HIS A 32 -3.20 -5.16 -5.69
C HIS A 32 -1.70 -5.33 -5.96
N ASP A 33 -1.28 -6.53 -6.36
CA ASP A 33 0.04 -6.82 -6.92
C ASP A 33 0.08 -6.45 -8.41
N LEU A 34 0.64 -5.27 -8.73
CA LEU A 34 0.71 -4.75 -10.10
C LEU A 34 1.63 -5.58 -11.01
N LYS A 35 2.55 -6.38 -10.44
CA LYS A 35 3.46 -7.21 -11.26
C LYS A 35 2.71 -8.43 -11.82
N ARG A 36 1.73 -8.93 -11.08
CA ARG A 36 0.98 -10.16 -11.38
C ARG A 36 -0.46 -9.89 -11.80
N GLU A 37 -0.93 -8.66 -11.67
CA GLU A 37 -2.33 -8.27 -11.88
C GLU A 37 -3.28 -9.12 -11.01
N LEU A 38 -2.83 -9.43 -9.79
CA LEU A 38 -3.60 -10.18 -8.79
C LEU A 38 -3.94 -9.25 -7.64
N ALA A 39 -5.12 -9.42 -7.06
CA ALA A 39 -5.55 -8.63 -5.92
C ALA A 39 -6.24 -9.48 -4.86
N ILE A 40 -6.05 -9.09 -3.61
CA ILE A 40 -6.94 -9.48 -2.53
C ILE A 40 -8.05 -8.45 -2.45
N LEU A 41 -9.29 -8.91 -2.57
CA LEU A 41 -10.49 -8.11 -2.31
C LEU A 41 -11.07 -8.57 -0.97
N GLN A 42 -11.18 -7.65 -0.02
CA GLN A 42 -11.85 -7.88 1.26
C GLN A 42 -13.20 -7.19 1.30
N GLU A 43 -14.21 -7.94 1.70
CA GLU A 43 -15.55 -7.46 2.01
C GLU A 43 -16.13 -8.27 3.19
N ASP A 44 -16.73 -7.58 4.16
CA ASP A 44 -17.45 -8.16 5.30
C ASP A 44 -16.67 -9.25 6.07
N GLY A 45 -15.39 -8.98 6.34
CA GLY A 45 -14.51 -9.89 7.09
C GLY A 45 -14.07 -11.13 6.30
N GLN A 46 -14.45 -11.26 5.03
CA GLN A 46 -13.98 -12.29 4.12
C GLN A 46 -13.07 -11.66 3.05
N TRP A 47 -12.18 -12.47 2.48
CA TRP A 47 -11.37 -12.05 1.35
C TRP A 47 -11.28 -13.11 0.28
N VAL A 48 -11.10 -12.65 -0.95
CA VAL A 48 -10.88 -13.49 -2.13
C VAL A 48 -9.64 -13.02 -2.89
N LEU A 49 -8.94 -13.97 -3.49
CA LEU A 49 -7.89 -13.68 -4.48
C LEU A 49 -8.55 -13.60 -5.85
N THR A 50 -8.33 -12.50 -6.57
CA THR A 50 -8.89 -12.27 -7.90
C THR A 50 -7.84 -11.71 -8.86
N VAL A 51 -8.12 -11.79 -10.15
CA VAL A 51 -7.36 -11.09 -11.20
C VAL A 51 -7.94 -9.69 -11.35
N MET A 52 -7.08 -8.69 -11.48
CA MET A 52 -7.46 -7.30 -11.73
C MET A 52 -6.99 -6.90 -13.13
N GLU A 53 -7.78 -6.11 -13.85
CA GLU A 53 -7.37 -5.62 -15.16
C GLU A 53 -6.20 -4.63 -15.01
N ARG A 54 -5.20 -4.76 -15.88
CA ARG A 54 -4.09 -3.81 -15.97
C ARG A 54 -4.62 -2.38 -16.12
N GLY A 55 -4.11 -1.47 -15.31
CA GLY A 55 -4.52 -0.05 -15.29
C GLY A 55 -5.81 0.23 -14.49
N TYR A 56 -6.55 -0.78 -14.03
CA TYR A 56 -7.69 -0.57 -13.11
C TYR A 56 -7.24 0.06 -11.80
N GLY A 57 -6.09 -0.38 -11.28
CA GLY A 57 -5.48 0.18 -10.08
C GLY A 57 -5.15 1.68 -10.17
N GLU A 58 -4.72 2.15 -11.33
CA GLU A 58 -4.44 3.57 -11.57
C GLU A 58 -5.74 4.39 -11.57
N ARG A 59 -6.82 3.85 -12.14
CA ARG A 59 -8.15 4.47 -12.10
C ARG A 59 -8.69 4.59 -10.68
N LEU A 60 -8.50 3.55 -9.85
CA LEU A 60 -8.87 3.60 -8.43
C LEU A 60 -8.05 4.63 -7.66
N ALA A 61 -6.74 4.67 -7.89
CA ALA A 61 -5.86 5.65 -7.24
C ALA A 61 -6.21 7.09 -7.64
N ALA A 62 -6.50 7.34 -8.92
CA ALA A 62 -6.90 8.65 -9.43
C ALA A 62 -8.26 9.12 -8.91
N ALA A 63 -9.14 8.19 -8.53
CA ALA A 63 -10.44 8.50 -7.92
C ALA A 63 -10.34 8.83 -6.42
N ASN A 64 -9.19 8.60 -5.78
CA ASN A 64 -9.00 8.92 -4.36
C ASN A 64 -8.87 10.43 -4.14
N SER A 65 -9.46 10.95 -3.07
CA SER A 65 -9.41 12.38 -2.71
C SER A 65 -8.07 12.82 -2.13
N GLY A 66 -7.12 11.91 -1.90
CA GLY A 66 -5.79 12.20 -1.36
C GLY A 66 -5.75 12.56 0.14
N VAL A 67 -6.91 12.63 0.81
CA VAL A 67 -7.01 13.12 2.20
C VAL A 67 -6.18 12.27 3.16
N TYR A 68 -6.18 10.95 3.00
CA TYR A 68 -5.39 10.07 3.88
C TYR A 68 -3.89 10.19 3.60
N GLU A 69 -3.51 10.42 2.35
CA GLU A 69 -2.13 10.65 1.94
C GLU A 69 -1.57 11.93 2.55
N ASP A 70 -2.34 13.02 2.53
CA ASP A 70 -1.96 14.28 3.15
C ASP A 70 -1.83 14.16 4.66
N LEU A 71 -2.78 13.46 5.31
CA LEU A 71 -2.70 13.15 6.75
C LEU A 71 -1.45 12.34 7.08
N TRP A 72 -1.12 11.33 6.26
CA TRP A 72 0.10 10.54 6.43
C TRP A 72 1.36 11.38 6.26
N LYS A 73 1.45 12.20 5.20
CA LYS A 73 2.59 13.09 4.97
C LYS A 73 2.79 14.06 6.15
N SER A 74 1.70 14.65 6.65
CA SER A 74 1.71 15.53 7.82
C SER A 74 2.18 14.80 9.08
N TYR A 75 1.66 13.60 9.34
CA TYR A 75 2.09 12.77 10.45
C TYR A 75 3.59 12.43 10.34
N TYR A 76 4.02 11.88 9.20
CA TYR A 76 5.39 11.47 8.92
C TYR A 76 6.38 12.61 9.16
N LYS A 77 6.07 13.81 8.65
CA LYS A 77 6.89 15.00 8.83
C LYS A 77 6.95 15.41 10.30
N THR A 78 5.81 15.46 10.98
CA THR A 78 5.71 15.90 12.39
C THR A 78 6.48 15.00 13.35
N ILE A 79 6.43 13.68 13.16
CA ILE A 79 7.14 12.73 14.04
C ILE A 79 8.61 12.56 13.67
N SER A 80 9.04 13.05 12.50
CA SER A 80 10.41 12.90 12.04
C SER A 80 11.36 13.80 12.84
N ILE A 81 12.47 13.22 13.30
CA ILE A 81 13.53 13.95 13.99
C ILE A 81 14.66 14.17 12.99
N GLU A 82 14.90 15.42 12.64
CA GLU A 82 15.85 15.83 11.59
C GLU A 82 17.26 15.31 11.86
N GLU A 83 17.71 15.37 13.10
CA GLU A 83 19.04 14.90 13.54
C GLU A 83 19.19 13.38 13.43
N ARG A 84 18.09 12.62 13.37
CA ARG A 84 18.09 11.16 13.21
C ARG A 84 18.00 10.72 11.74
N LYS A 85 17.98 11.65 10.78
CA LYS A 85 17.92 11.29 9.36
C LYS A 85 19.16 10.50 8.94
N ASN A 86 18.94 9.23 8.60
CA ASN A 86 19.98 8.35 8.07
C ASN A 86 19.53 7.74 6.72
N PRO A 87 19.82 8.42 5.59
CA PRO A 87 19.40 7.93 4.27
C PRO A 87 20.01 6.58 3.89
N LYS A 88 21.23 6.28 4.35
CA LYS A 88 21.92 5.01 4.06
C LYS A 88 21.21 3.84 4.75
N LEU A 89 20.91 3.98 6.04
CA LEU A 89 20.18 2.97 6.80
C LEU A 89 18.78 2.75 6.24
N ARG A 90 18.07 3.82 5.87
CA ARG A 90 16.75 3.71 5.25
C ARG A 90 16.79 2.90 3.94
N ARG A 91 17.77 3.15 3.06
CA ARG A 91 17.94 2.36 1.82
C ARG A 91 18.28 0.90 2.09
N GLN A 92 18.99 0.61 3.18
CA GLN A 92 19.31 -0.76 3.59
C GLN A 92 18.07 -1.51 4.10
N MET A 93 17.20 -0.84 4.88
CA MET A 93 15.99 -1.42 5.44
C MET A 93 14.83 -1.49 4.43
N MET A 94 14.77 -0.55 3.48
CA MET A 94 13.74 -0.49 2.46
C MET A 94 14.37 -0.21 1.08
N PRO A 95 14.48 -1.22 0.21
CA PRO A 95 15.01 -1.04 -1.13
C PRO A 95 14.28 0.04 -1.93
N GLN A 96 15.03 0.91 -2.60
CA GLN A 96 14.48 2.07 -3.32
C GLN A 96 13.44 1.72 -4.39
N ARG A 97 13.51 0.50 -4.98
CA ARG A 97 12.53 0.02 -5.97
C ARG A 97 11.09 0.03 -5.46
N TYR A 98 10.88 -0.01 -4.13
CA TYR A 98 9.54 0.04 -3.52
C TYR A 98 9.10 1.45 -3.13
N TRP A 99 9.98 2.45 -3.17
CA TRP A 99 9.66 3.80 -2.69
C TRP A 99 8.57 4.47 -3.54
N LYS A 100 8.39 4.06 -4.81
CA LYS A 100 7.26 4.48 -5.65
C LYS A 100 5.88 4.16 -5.04
N HIS A 101 5.81 3.19 -4.14
CA HIS A 101 4.59 2.80 -3.41
C HIS A 101 4.46 3.44 -2.02
N MET A 102 5.42 4.25 -1.60
CA MET A 102 5.44 4.86 -0.27
C MET A 102 4.99 6.32 -0.34
N THR A 103 3.92 6.64 0.37
CA THR A 103 3.25 7.95 0.31
C THR A 103 4.15 9.11 0.71
N GLU A 104 5.05 8.93 1.68
CA GLU A 104 5.98 9.97 2.14
C GLU A 104 7.07 10.36 1.13
N PHE A 105 7.23 9.57 0.05
CA PHE A 105 8.18 9.85 -1.04
C PHE A 105 7.50 10.29 -2.33
N ARG A 106 6.17 10.46 -2.31
CA ARG A 106 5.41 11.02 -3.42
C ARG A 106 5.26 12.52 -3.21
N ASP A 107 5.55 13.33 -4.22
CA ASP A 107 5.32 14.78 -4.20
C ASP A 107 3.82 15.08 -4.18
#